data_AF-A0A0M3IUL9-F1
#
_entry.id   AF-A0A0M3IUL9-F1
#
_cell.length_a   1.000
_cell.length_b   1.000
_cell.length_c   1.000
_cell.angle_alpha   90.00
_cell.angle_beta   90.00
_cell.angle_gamma   90.00
#
_symmetry.space_group_name_H-M   'P 1'
#
loop_
_entity.id
_entity.type
_entity.pdbx_description
1 polymer ?
#
loop_
_entity_poly.entity_id
_entity_poly.type
_entity_poly.pdbx_seq_one_letter_code
_entity_poly.pdbx_strand_id
1 'polypeptide(L)'
;MAGAANLTLRDELFYRVVPPDQSFTENYAGIFHFQFWHYGEWVDVVVDDRLPTSDGKLLYMHSRDHNEFWSALLEKAYAKLHGNYEVLKGGTTSEALEDMTGGLTEFIDLKEPPRNLLQMMFRGFEMGSLFGCSIEASPMEFEARTREGLVKGHAYSITGMRMVDTPEGTIPILRIRNPWGNEQEWNGDWSDDSELWEGVSRKQKKEMNLVVENDGEFWFVFSFFFLCELHLFRITK
;
A
#
# COMPACT_ATOMS: atom_id res chain seq x y z
N MET A 1 6.93 3.51 -1.82
CA MET A 1 6.04 3.66 -0.64
C MET A 1 4.86 2.68 -0.64
N ALA A 2 4.01 2.63 -1.69
CA ALA A 2 2.86 1.71 -1.71
C ALA A 2 3.22 0.21 -1.62
N GLY A 3 4.35 -0.22 -2.19
CA GLY A 3 4.84 -1.60 -2.02
C GLY A 3 5.11 -1.98 -0.56
N ALA A 4 5.82 -1.12 0.18
CA ALA A 4 6.10 -1.32 1.60
C ALA A 4 4.80 -1.32 2.46
N ALA A 5 3.82 -0.49 2.12
CA ALA A 5 2.51 -0.49 2.76
C ALA A 5 1.71 -1.79 2.51
N ASN A 6 1.86 -2.41 1.35
CA ASN A 6 1.23 -3.70 1.05
C ASN A 6 1.91 -4.85 1.80
N LEU A 7 3.24 -4.79 2.00
CA LEU A 7 3.96 -5.80 2.77
C LEU A 7 3.44 -5.92 4.21
N THR A 8 3.13 -4.79 4.86
CA THR A 8 2.65 -4.79 6.26
C THR A 8 1.28 -5.48 6.43
N LEU A 9 0.58 -5.80 5.34
CA LEU A 9 -0.68 -6.56 5.38
C LEU A 9 -0.46 -8.07 5.62
N ARG A 10 0.77 -8.55 5.50
CA ARG A 10 1.13 -9.98 5.60
C ARG A 10 2.42 -10.15 6.40
N ASP A 11 2.29 -10.50 7.67
CA ASP A 11 3.42 -10.76 8.58
C ASP A 11 4.48 -11.69 7.98
N GLU A 12 4.08 -12.77 7.32
CA GLU A 12 5.03 -13.73 6.72
C GLU A 12 5.93 -13.08 5.66
N LEU A 13 5.36 -12.22 4.80
CA LEU A 13 6.11 -11.49 3.77
C LEU A 13 6.88 -10.32 4.37
N PHE A 14 6.26 -9.62 5.31
CA PHE A 14 6.89 -8.52 6.01
C PHE A 14 8.15 -8.99 6.73
N TYR A 15 8.08 -10.04 7.55
CA TYR A 15 9.24 -10.56 8.28
C TYR A 15 10.26 -11.27 7.40
N ARG A 16 9.88 -11.66 6.18
CA ARG A 16 10.83 -12.11 5.17
C ARG A 16 11.70 -10.96 4.68
N VAL A 17 11.08 -9.82 4.36
CA VAL A 17 11.79 -8.63 3.84
C VAL A 17 12.47 -7.82 4.95
N VAL A 18 11.82 -7.73 6.11
CA VAL A 18 12.23 -6.96 7.30
C VAL A 18 12.42 -7.92 8.47
N PRO A 19 13.63 -8.49 8.63
CA PRO A 19 13.94 -9.40 9.72
C PRO A 19 13.67 -8.75 11.09
N PRO A 20 12.90 -9.41 11.98
CA PRO A 20 12.47 -8.84 13.26
C PRO A 20 13.54 -8.87 14.37
N ASP A 21 14.69 -9.47 14.11
CA ASP A 21 15.82 -9.64 15.04
C ASP A 21 16.77 -8.44 15.11
N GLN A 22 16.34 -7.29 14.59
CA GLN A 22 17.11 -6.06 14.51
C GLN A 22 16.61 -5.02 15.50
N SER A 23 17.52 -4.37 16.22
CA SER A 23 17.18 -3.39 17.25
C SER A 23 18.21 -2.27 17.36
N PHE A 24 17.76 -1.10 17.81
CA PHE A 24 18.62 0.02 18.20
C PHE A 24 19.17 -0.11 19.62
N THR A 25 18.76 -1.12 20.39
CA THR A 25 19.18 -1.32 21.78
C THR A 25 20.05 -2.56 21.95
N GLU A 26 19.51 -3.73 21.62
CA GLU A 26 20.20 -5.01 21.78
C GLU A 26 21.13 -5.27 20.59
N ASN A 27 22.40 -5.60 20.88
CA ASN A 27 23.43 -5.89 19.86
C ASN A 27 23.60 -4.81 18.78
N TYR A 28 23.20 -3.57 19.07
CA TYR A 28 23.27 -2.47 18.11
C TYR A 28 24.72 -2.11 17.75
N ALA A 29 25.00 -2.11 16.45
CA ALA A 29 26.29 -1.73 15.88
C ALA A 29 26.14 -0.80 14.65
N GLY A 30 25.00 -0.10 14.52
CA GLY A 30 24.71 0.77 13.37
C GLY A 30 24.61 0.03 12.04
N ILE A 31 24.18 -1.23 12.07
CA ILE A 31 24.10 -2.14 10.93
C ILE A 31 22.73 -2.83 10.93
N PHE A 32 22.10 -2.87 9.76
CA PHE A 32 20.80 -3.47 9.52
C PHE A 32 20.83 -4.26 8.20
N HIS A 33 19.91 -5.18 7.99
CA HIS A 33 19.77 -5.95 6.76
C HIS A 33 18.30 -6.18 6.38
N PHE A 34 18.08 -6.36 5.08
CA PHE A 34 16.77 -6.56 4.46
C PHE A 34 16.88 -7.58 3.34
N GLN A 35 15.82 -8.32 3.06
CA GLN A 35 15.81 -9.32 1.99
C GLN A 35 14.92 -8.87 0.84
N PHE A 36 15.47 -8.91 -0.37
CA PHE A 36 14.73 -8.63 -1.59
C PHE A 36 14.83 -9.81 -2.54
N TRP A 37 13.75 -10.09 -3.24
CA TRP A 37 13.78 -10.94 -4.42
C TRP A 37 14.43 -10.17 -5.56
N HIS A 38 15.48 -10.74 -6.15
CA HIS A 38 16.19 -10.12 -7.25
C HIS A 38 16.58 -11.19 -8.26
N TYR A 39 16.06 -11.08 -9.49
CA TYR A 39 16.33 -12.02 -10.59
C TYR A 39 16.19 -13.52 -10.26
N GLY A 40 15.21 -13.89 -9.44
CA GLY A 40 14.90 -15.29 -9.14
C GLY A 40 15.50 -15.82 -7.84
N GLU A 41 16.21 -15.00 -7.07
CA GLU A 41 16.78 -15.38 -5.78
C GLU A 41 16.56 -14.31 -4.70
N TRP A 42 16.56 -14.74 -3.44
CA TRP A 42 16.52 -13.83 -2.30
C TRP A 42 17.92 -13.31 -1.99
N VAL A 43 18.09 -11.99 -2.06
CA VAL A 43 19.34 -11.28 -1.81
C VAL A 43 19.24 -10.53 -0.48
N ASP A 44 20.21 -10.76 0.40
CA ASP A 44 20.33 -10.06 1.68
C ASP A 44 21.17 -8.78 1.52
N VAL A 45 20.55 -7.63 1.79
CA VAL A 45 21.14 -6.30 1.60
C VAL A 45 21.39 -5.65 2.94
N VAL A 46 22.67 -5.57 3.30
CA VAL A 46 23.14 -4.92 4.52
C VAL A 46 23.32 -3.42 4.31
N VAL A 47 22.88 -2.59 5.25
CA VAL A 47 23.07 -1.13 5.26
C VAL A 47 23.50 -0.65 6.64
N ASP A 48 24.27 0.44 6.68
CA ASP A 48 24.39 1.22 7.91
C ASP A 48 23.12 2.07 8.13
N ASP A 49 23.00 2.72 9.29
CA ASP A 49 21.81 3.49 9.67
C ASP A 49 21.91 5.01 9.42
N ARG A 50 22.93 5.47 8.70
CA ARG A 50 23.05 6.88 8.32
C ARG A 50 22.02 7.25 7.25
N LEU A 51 20.99 7.98 7.62
CA LEU A 51 19.92 8.37 6.71
C LEU A 51 20.10 9.82 6.21
N PRO A 52 19.73 10.14 4.96
CA PRO A 52 19.76 11.51 4.45
C PRO A 52 18.75 12.41 5.18
N THR A 53 19.23 13.54 5.70
CA THR A 53 18.41 14.52 6.43
C THR A 53 18.63 15.95 5.93
N SER A 54 17.59 16.78 5.99
CA SER A 54 17.67 18.25 5.90
C SER A 54 16.92 18.87 7.06
N ASP A 55 17.53 19.86 7.72
CA ASP A 55 16.94 20.56 8.88
C ASP A 55 16.45 19.61 9.99
N GLY A 56 17.20 18.52 10.21
CA GLY A 56 16.87 17.50 11.23
C GLY A 56 15.69 16.59 10.86
N LYS A 57 15.20 16.63 9.61
CA LYS A 57 14.11 15.78 9.11
C LYS A 57 14.63 14.83 8.03
N LEU A 58 14.08 13.62 8.00
CA LEU A 58 14.35 12.65 6.94
C LEU A 58 13.90 13.21 5.58
N LEU A 59 14.74 13.06 4.56
CA LEU A 59 14.46 13.55 3.21
C LEU A 59 13.53 12.64 2.40
N TYR A 60 13.54 11.34 2.71
CA TYR A 60 12.81 10.32 1.97
C TYR A 60 11.75 9.64 2.84
N MET A 61 11.49 8.34 2.65
CA MET A 61 10.46 7.60 3.40
C MET A 61 10.71 7.69 4.91
N HIS A 62 9.64 7.95 5.66
CA HIS A 62 9.65 8.04 7.11
C HIS A 62 8.30 7.60 7.67
N SER A 63 8.32 7.10 8.90
CA SER A 63 7.09 6.83 9.64
C SER A 63 6.46 8.12 10.17
N ARG A 64 5.17 8.04 10.49
CA ARG A 64 4.48 9.05 11.30
C ARG A 64 5.00 9.05 12.74
N ASP A 65 5.46 7.90 13.25
CA ASP A 65 6.17 7.83 14.51
C ASP A 65 7.64 8.23 14.31
N HIS A 66 8.06 9.29 14.98
CA HIS A 66 9.43 9.81 14.90
C HIS A 66 10.50 8.84 15.45
N ASN A 67 10.10 7.81 16.21
CA ASN A 67 10.99 6.79 16.74
C ASN A 67 10.97 5.48 15.94
N GLU A 68 10.30 5.44 14.79
CA GLU A 68 10.22 4.26 13.93
C GLU A 68 11.00 4.47 12.61
N PHE A 69 12.02 3.64 12.38
CA PHE A 69 13.00 3.82 11.29
C PHE A 69 13.06 2.68 10.27
N TRP A 70 12.32 1.58 10.47
CA TRP A 70 12.42 0.40 9.59
C TRP A 70 12.10 0.73 8.14
N SER A 71 11.12 1.60 7.88
CA SER A 71 10.70 1.99 6.54
C SER A 71 11.76 2.83 5.83
N ALA A 72 12.40 3.76 6.56
CA ALA A 72 13.50 4.58 6.05
C ALA A 72 14.74 3.73 5.73
N LEU A 73 15.06 2.75 6.58
CA LEU A 73 16.17 1.82 6.39
C LEU A 73 15.88 0.81 5.25
N LEU A 74 14.64 0.35 5.12
CA LEU A 74 14.19 -0.50 4.01
C LEU A 74 14.39 0.22 2.68
N GLU A 75 13.93 1.48 2.59
CA GLU A 75 14.12 2.28 1.38
C GLU A 75 15.61 2.51 1.08
N LYS A 76 16.44 2.72 2.10
CA LYS A 76 17.90 2.81 1.93
C LYS A 76 18.49 1.52 1.35
N ALA A 77 18.08 0.37 1.86
CA ALA A 77 18.54 -0.92 1.37
C ALA A 77 18.10 -1.16 -0.08
N TYR A 78 16.86 -0.78 -0.41
CA TYR A 78 16.35 -0.82 -1.77
C TYR A 78 17.10 0.13 -2.71
N ALA A 79 17.38 1.36 -2.27
CA ALA A 79 18.22 2.31 -2.99
C ALA A 79 19.64 1.77 -3.21
N LYS A 80 20.21 1.06 -2.24
CA LYS A 80 21.52 0.41 -2.37
C LYS A 80 21.48 -0.71 -3.42
N LEU A 81 20.44 -1.53 -3.43
CA LEU A 81 20.27 -2.61 -4.41
C LEU A 81 20.22 -2.05 -5.84
N HIS A 82 19.51 -0.94 -6.04
CA HIS A 82 19.34 -0.26 -7.32
C HIS A 82 20.41 0.81 -7.64
N GLY A 83 21.35 1.04 -6.71
CA GLY A 83 22.52 1.91 -6.88
C GLY A 83 22.44 3.27 -6.18
N ASN A 84 21.30 3.97 -6.19
CA ASN A 84 21.08 5.21 -5.44
C ASN A 84 19.58 5.55 -5.27
N TYR A 85 19.28 6.57 -4.44
CA TYR A 85 17.91 7.04 -4.18
C TYR A 85 17.23 7.68 -5.40
N GLU A 86 17.98 8.29 -6.32
CA GLU A 86 17.41 8.98 -7.48
C GLU A 86 16.80 7.99 -8.48
N VAL A 87 17.39 6.80 -8.62
CA VAL A 87 16.88 5.70 -9.46
C VAL A 87 15.51 5.20 -8.98
N LEU A 88 15.17 5.38 -7.71
CA LEU A 88 13.85 4.99 -7.19
C LEU A 88 12.72 5.91 -7.67
N LYS A 89 13.04 7.10 -8.20
CA LYS A 89 12.04 8.02 -8.76
C LYS A 89 11.49 7.46 -10.06
N GLY A 90 10.17 7.27 -10.12
CA GLY A 90 9.47 6.75 -11.30
C GLY A 90 9.38 5.23 -11.38
N GLY A 91 9.87 4.51 -10.36
CA GLY A 91 9.60 3.07 -10.22
C GLY A 91 8.10 2.80 -10.00
N THR A 92 7.64 1.67 -10.50
CA THR A 92 6.24 1.25 -10.34
C THR A 92 6.04 0.53 -9.01
N THR A 93 4.80 0.56 -8.49
CA THR A 93 4.45 -0.25 -7.32
C THR A 93 4.59 -1.74 -7.62
N SER A 94 4.47 -2.11 -8.89
CA SER A 94 4.60 -3.49 -9.32
C SER A 94 5.99 -4.05 -9.18
N GLU A 95 7.00 -3.33 -9.69
CA GLU A 95 8.41 -3.71 -9.53
C GLU A 95 8.77 -3.85 -8.05
N ALA A 96 8.34 -2.89 -7.22
CA ALA A 96 8.59 -2.95 -5.79
C ALA A 96 7.94 -4.19 -5.14
N LEU A 97 6.73 -4.58 -5.53
CA LEU A 97 6.08 -5.76 -4.96
C LEU A 97 6.67 -7.06 -5.47
N GLU A 98 7.12 -7.12 -6.72
CA GLU A 98 7.88 -8.26 -7.24
C GLU A 98 9.18 -8.44 -6.46
N ASP A 99 9.97 -7.36 -6.30
CA ASP A 99 11.22 -7.38 -5.54
C ASP A 99 11.01 -7.65 -4.04
N MET A 100 9.82 -7.40 -3.50
CA MET A 100 9.50 -7.63 -2.10
C MET A 100 8.84 -8.98 -1.81
N THR A 101 8.27 -9.65 -2.82
CA THR A 101 7.47 -10.87 -2.60
C THR A 101 7.93 -12.07 -3.43
N GLY A 102 8.69 -11.86 -4.50
CA GLY A 102 8.96 -12.87 -5.52
C GLY A 102 7.72 -13.33 -6.29
N GLY A 103 6.60 -12.64 -6.12
CA GLY A 103 5.35 -12.90 -6.84
C GLY A 103 5.36 -12.37 -8.27
N LEU A 104 4.27 -12.66 -8.98
CA LEU A 104 4.01 -12.15 -10.32
C LEU A 104 2.91 -11.09 -10.29
N THR A 105 3.13 -9.99 -11.00
CA THR A 105 2.11 -8.97 -11.21
C THR A 105 1.24 -9.28 -12.41
N GLU A 106 -0.07 -9.27 -12.21
CA GLU A 106 -1.07 -9.21 -13.26
C GLU A 106 -1.69 -7.81 -13.31
N PHE A 107 -1.71 -7.21 -14.51
CA PHE A 107 -2.31 -5.91 -14.74
C PHE A 107 -3.73 -6.09 -15.28
N ILE A 108 -4.68 -5.36 -14.72
CA ILE A 108 -6.07 -5.33 -15.17
C ILE A 108 -6.41 -3.87 -15.52
N ASP A 109 -6.68 -3.64 -16.81
CA ASP A 109 -7.22 -2.36 -17.29
C ASP A 109 -8.67 -2.23 -16.81
N LEU A 110 -8.91 -1.22 -15.96
CA LEU A 110 -10.23 -0.94 -15.40
C LEU A 110 -11.12 -0.13 -16.36
N LYS A 111 -10.60 0.36 -17.49
CA LYS A 111 -11.40 0.90 -18.61
C LYS A 111 -12.15 -0.23 -19.32
N GLU A 112 -11.58 -1.44 -19.34
CA GLU A 112 -12.19 -2.65 -19.91
C GLU A 112 -12.13 -3.84 -18.93
N PRO A 113 -12.81 -3.75 -17.77
CA PRO A 113 -12.65 -4.74 -16.71
C PRO A 113 -13.32 -6.08 -17.07
N PRO A 114 -12.76 -7.22 -16.62
CA PRO A 114 -13.41 -8.51 -16.81
C PRO A 114 -14.74 -8.55 -16.05
N ARG A 115 -15.76 -9.20 -16.64
CA ARG A 115 -17.12 -9.26 -16.04
C ARG A 115 -17.15 -9.86 -14.63
N ASN A 116 -16.18 -10.70 -14.31
CA ASN A 116 -16.04 -11.38 -13.02
C ASN A 116 -14.97 -10.73 -12.10
N LEU A 117 -14.58 -9.47 -12.35
CA LEU A 117 -13.54 -8.77 -11.58
C LEU A 117 -13.77 -8.84 -10.07
N LEU A 118 -14.99 -8.54 -9.61
CA LEU A 118 -15.35 -8.59 -8.20
C LEU A 118 -15.05 -9.97 -7.58
N GLN A 119 -15.45 -11.04 -8.27
CA GLN A 119 -15.22 -12.42 -7.82
C GLN A 119 -13.72 -12.78 -7.84
N MET A 120 -12.98 -12.29 -8.82
CA MET A 120 -11.53 -12.46 -8.89
C MET A 120 -10.83 -11.80 -7.72
N MET A 121 -11.23 -10.57 -7.35
CA MET A 121 -10.66 -9.86 -6.22
C MET A 121 -10.92 -10.58 -4.90
N PHE A 122 -12.17 -11.00 -4.64
CA PHE A 122 -12.48 -11.79 -3.45
C PHE A 122 -11.62 -13.05 -3.34
N ARG A 123 -11.51 -13.83 -4.43
CA ARG A 123 -10.65 -15.03 -4.46
C ARG A 123 -9.17 -14.69 -4.26
N GLY A 124 -8.68 -13.59 -4.83
CA GLY A 124 -7.30 -13.17 -4.62
C GLY A 124 -7.02 -12.85 -3.15
N PHE A 125 -7.91 -12.10 -2.49
CA PHE A 125 -7.78 -11.83 -1.05
C PHE A 125 -7.77 -13.11 -0.21
N GLU A 126 -8.65 -14.07 -0.53
CA GLU A 126 -8.69 -15.40 0.11
C GLU A 126 -7.40 -16.21 -0.11
N MET A 127 -6.81 -16.13 -1.30
CA MET A 127 -5.59 -16.85 -1.66
C MET A 127 -4.30 -16.20 -1.17
N GLY A 128 -4.37 -14.98 -0.62
CA GLY A 128 -3.18 -14.29 -0.12
C GLY A 128 -2.72 -13.12 -0.97
N SER A 129 -3.25 -12.92 -2.16
CA SER A 129 -2.82 -11.88 -3.11
C SER A 129 -2.83 -10.48 -2.51
N LEU A 130 -1.89 -9.66 -2.97
CA LEU A 130 -1.87 -8.23 -2.68
C LEU A 130 -2.49 -7.47 -3.86
N PHE A 131 -3.03 -6.30 -3.58
CA PHE A 131 -3.72 -5.50 -4.57
C PHE A 131 -3.23 -4.06 -4.47
N GLY A 132 -2.86 -3.49 -5.61
CA GLY A 132 -2.58 -2.07 -5.73
C GLY A 132 -3.43 -1.47 -6.83
N CYS A 133 -3.63 -0.16 -6.78
CA CYS A 133 -4.33 0.56 -7.84
C CYS A 133 -3.76 1.95 -7.99
N SER A 134 -3.91 2.53 -9.17
CA SER A 134 -3.41 3.87 -9.46
C SER A 134 -4.37 4.66 -10.34
N ILE A 135 -4.28 5.98 -10.24
CA ILE A 135 -5.02 6.91 -11.11
C ILE A 135 -4.03 7.48 -12.11
N GLU A 136 -4.34 7.39 -13.40
CA GLU A 136 -3.51 7.97 -14.45
C GLU A 136 -3.51 9.51 -14.32
N ALA A 137 -2.32 10.10 -14.28
CA ALA A 137 -2.14 11.55 -14.37
C ALA A 137 -1.81 11.94 -15.81
N SER A 138 -2.25 13.13 -16.23
CA SER A 138 -1.72 13.68 -17.47
C SER A 138 -0.21 13.96 -17.30
N PRO A 139 0.63 13.84 -18.34
CA PRO A 139 2.09 14.02 -18.22
C PRO A 139 2.53 15.39 -17.68
N MET A 140 1.62 16.37 -17.66
CA MET A 140 1.84 17.74 -17.16
C MET A 140 1.33 17.95 -15.73
N GLU A 141 0.67 16.97 -15.11
CA GLU A 141 0.03 17.06 -13.80
C GLU A 141 0.58 15.98 -12.84
N PHE A 142 1.77 16.18 -12.29
CA PHE A 142 2.26 15.30 -11.22
C PHE A 142 1.48 15.54 -9.92
N GLU A 143 0.97 14.46 -9.32
CA GLU A 143 0.29 14.46 -8.01
C GLU A 143 -0.89 15.44 -7.91
N ALA A 144 -1.59 15.69 -9.02
CA ALA A 144 -2.77 16.53 -9.03
C ALA A 144 -3.90 15.90 -8.20
N ARG A 145 -4.47 16.69 -7.29
CA ARG A 145 -5.59 16.26 -6.45
C ARG A 145 -6.91 16.38 -7.20
N THR A 146 -7.76 15.36 -7.09
CA THR A 146 -9.15 15.43 -7.50
C THR A 146 -9.95 16.27 -6.50
N ARG A 147 -11.18 16.63 -6.85
CA ARG A 147 -12.06 17.39 -5.93
C ARG A 147 -12.44 16.54 -4.72
N GLU A 148 -12.40 15.22 -4.90
CA GLU A 148 -12.82 14.20 -3.97
C GLU A 148 -11.68 13.70 -3.05
N GLY A 149 -10.51 14.37 -3.10
CA GLY A 149 -9.37 14.09 -2.21
C GLY A 149 -8.34 13.10 -2.76
N LEU A 150 -8.62 12.41 -3.87
CA LEU A 150 -7.69 11.44 -4.46
C LEU A 150 -6.54 12.14 -5.19
N VAL A 151 -5.36 11.56 -5.10
CA VAL A 151 -4.12 11.98 -5.81
C VAL A 151 -3.97 11.19 -7.11
N LYS A 152 -3.82 11.90 -8.23
CA LYS A 152 -3.50 11.33 -9.55
C LYS A 152 -1.99 11.06 -9.69
N GLY A 153 -1.62 10.09 -10.52
CA GLY A 153 -0.23 9.68 -10.72
C GLY A 153 0.37 9.01 -9.48
N HIS A 154 -0.50 8.51 -8.59
CA HIS A 154 -0.15 7.96 -7.28
C HIS A 154 -0.69 6.54 -7.13
N ALA A 155 0.07 5.72 -6.43
CA ALA A 155 -0.29 4.34 -6.16
C ALA A 155 -0.90 4.18 -4.77
N TYR A 156 -2.00 3.44 -4.72
CA TYR A 156 -2.72 3.07 -3.50
C TYR A 156 -2.64 1.56 -3.30
N SER A 157 -2.77 1.14 -2.05
CA SER A 157 -2.91 -0.26 -1.65
C SER A 157 -4.39 -0.58 -1.44
N ILE A 158 -4.91 -1.69 -1.94
CA ILE A 158 -6.24 -2.17 -1.57
C ILE A 158 -6.06 -3.19 -0.44
N THR A 159 -6.38 -2.76 0.78
CA THR A 159 -6.09 -3.47 2.02
C THR A 159 -7.24 -4.33 2.51
N GLY A 160 -8.39 -4.26 1.83
CA GLY A 160 -9.56 -5.04 2.19
C GLY A 160 -10.71 -4.91 1.21
N MET A 161 -11.65 -5.83 1.34
CA MET A 161 -12.87 -5.88 0.54
C MET A 161 -13.99 -6.54 1.34
N ARG A 162 -15.19 -5.94 1.32
CA ARG A 162 -16.34 -6.40 2.10
C ARG A 162 -17.64 -6.22 1.33
N MET A 163 -18.60 -7.11 1.59
CA MET A 163 -20.00 -6.87 1.28
C MET A 163 -20.65 -6.23 2.50
N VAL A 164 -21.37 -5.12 2.31
CA VAL A 164 -22.01 -4.36 3.38
C VAL A 164 -23.50 -4.36 3.15
N ASP A 165 -24.27 -4.81 4.14
CA ASP A 165 -25.72 -4.74 4.11
C ASP A 165 -26.17 -3.34 4.53
N THR A 166 -26.77 -2.63 3.58
CA THR A 166 -27.39 -1.31 3.80
C THR A 166 -28.91 -1.44 3.76
N PRO A 167 -29.67 -0.41 4.18
CA PRO A 167 -31.13 -0.39 4.03
C PRO A 167 -31.61 -0.56 2.58
N GLU A 168 -30.77 -0.21 1.60
CA GLU A 168 -31.08 -0.23 0.16
C GLU A 168 -30.63 -1.53 -0.52
N GLY A 169 -29.80 -2.33 0.15
CA GLY A 169 -29.31 -3.61 -0.34
C GLY A 169 -27.87 -3.87 0.06
N THR A 170 -27.34 -5.01 -0.37
CA THR A 170 -25.95 -5.40 -0.11
C THR A 170 -25.04 -4.84 -1.19
N ILE A 171 -24.04 -4.04 -0.81
CA ILE A 171 -23.09 -3.42 -1.74
C ILE A 171 -21.65 -3.90 -1.50
N PRO A 172 -20.84 -4.08 -2.57
CA PRO A 172 -19.41 -4.32 -2.45
C PRO A 172 -18.64 -3.02 -2.21
N ILE A 173 -17.79 -3.01 -1.19
CA ILE A 173 -16.87 -1.90 -0.91
C ILE A 173 -15.42 -2.39 -0.75
N LEU A 174 -14.50 -1.53 -1.13
CA LEU A 174 -13.05 -1.70 -1.04
C LEU A 174 -12.51 -0.81 0.07
N ARG A 175 -11.49 -1.30 0.76
CA ARG A 175 -10.68 -0.49 1.68
C ARG A 175 -9.37 -0.17 0.98
N ILE A 176 -9.08 1.11 0.84
CA ILE A 176 -7.97 1.65 0.05
C ILE A 176 -7.10 2.47 0.97
N ARG A 177 -5.79 2.32 0.87
CA ARG A 177 -4.81 3.04 1.66
C ARG A 177 -3.90 3.90 0.78
N ASN A 178 -3.89 5.18 1.07
CA ASN A 178 -2.88 6.13 0.61
C ASN A 178 -1.58 5.89 1.40
N PRO A 179 -0.46 5.54 0.75
CA PRO A 179 0.79 5.25 1.44
C PRO A 179 1.42 6.46 2.15
N TRP A 180 0.94 7.68 1.91
CA TRP A 180 1.38 8.86 2.67
C TRP A 180 0.89 8.87 4.12
N GLY A 181 -0.16 8.10 4.43
CA GLY A 181 -0.66 7.96 5.79
C GLY A 181 -1.09 9.27 6.46
N ASN A 182 -1.55 10.23 5.66
CA ASN A 182 -1.98 11.56 6.07
C ASN A 182 -3.45 11.80 5.72
N GLU A 183 -3.98 12.97 6.07
CA GLU A 183 -5.38 13.37 5.85
C GLU A 183 -5.84 13.44 4.38
N GLN A 184 -5.02 12.99 3.42
CA GLN A 184 -5.39 12.94 2.00
C GLN A 184 -6.13 11.64 1.69
N GLU A 185 -7.40 11.64 2.10
CA GLU A 185 -8.33 10.53 1.97
C GLU A 185 -9.51 10.89 1.05
N TRP A 186 -10.25 9.86 0.65
CA TRP A 186 -11.52 10.01 -0.04
C TRP A 186 -12.53 10.75 0.84
N ASN A 187 -13.16 11.80 0.30
CA ASN A 187 -14.14 12.62 1.04
C ASN A 187 -15.59 12.46 0.52
N GLY A 188 -15.86 11.47 -0.33
CA GLY A 188 -17.18 11.20 -0.88
C GLY A 188 -17.98 10.17 -0.07
N ASP A 189 -18.93 9.51 -0.73
CA ASP A 189 -19.75 8.46 -0.13
C ASP A 189 -18.88 7.34 0.47
N TRP A 190 -19.20 6.90 1.69
CA TRP A 190 -18.46 5.88 2.45
C TRP A 190 -17.04 6.29 2.89
N SER A 191 -16.67 7.57 2.76
CA SER A 191 -15.56 8.14 3.53
C SER A 191 -15.77 7.98 5.04
N ASP A 192 -14.71 8.20 5.81
CA ASP A 192 -14.69 8.03 7.26
C ASP A 192 -15.80 8.79 7.99
N ASP A 193 -16.08 10.03 7.56
CA ASP A 193 -17.13 10.90 8.12
C ASP A 193 -18.51 10.73 7.45
N SER A 194 -18.69 9.75 6.56
CA SER A 194 -19.92 9.60 5.78
C SER A 194 -21.13 9.18 6.63
N GLU A 195 -22.23 9.93 6.53
CA GLU A 195 -23.52 9.59 7.18
C GLU A 195 -24.09 8.25 6.71
N LEU A 196 -23.65 7.74 5.55
CA LEU A 196 -24.07 6.42 5.04
C LEU A 196 -23.72 5.28 6.00
N TRP A 197 -22.69 5.46 6.83
CA TRP A 197 -22.36 4.50 7.88
C TRP A 197 -23.49 4.37 8.91
N GLU A 198 -24.35 5.36 9.13
CA GLU A 198 -25.45 5.28 10.10
C GLU A 198 -26.44 4.15 9.78
N GLY A 199 -26.61 3.83 8.49
CA GLY A 199 -27.44 2.72 8.02
C GLY A 199 -26.85 1.33 8.27
N VAL A 200 -25.57 1.24 8.67
CA VAL A 200 -24.86 -0.03 8.87
C VAL A 200 -24.84 -0.42 10.34
N SER A 201 -25.15 -1.70 10.62
CA SER A 201 -25.16 -2.21 11.99
C SER A 201 -23.80 -2.08 12.68
N ARG A 202 -23.79 -1.82 13.99
CA ARG A 202 -22.55 -1.77 14.80
C ARG A 202 -21.73 -3.06 14.71
N LYS A 203 -22.39 -4.21 14.55
CA LYS A 203 -21.73 -5.51 14.39
C LYS A 203 -20.91 -5.55 13.09
N GLN A 204 -21.51 -5.18 11.96
CA GLN A 204 -20.82 -5.13 10.68
C GLN A 204 -19.64 -4.14 10.72
N LYS A 205 -19.84 -2.92 11.25
CA LYS A 205 -18.74 -1.95 11.40
C LYS A 205 -17.53 -2.52 12.16
N LYS A 206 -17.79 -3.27 13.23
CA LYS A 206 -16.75 -3.93 14.02
C LYS A 206 -16.07 -5.07 13.25
N GLU A 207 -16.82 -5.88 12.51
CA GLU A 207 -16.29 -6.98 11.68
C GLU A 207 -15.44 -6.47 10.50
N MET A 208 -15.76 -5.27 10.02
CA MET A 208 -15.01 -4.59 8.97
C MET A 208 -13.74 -3.91 9.49
N ASN A 209 -13.59 -3.81 10.82
CA ASN A 209 -12.57 -2.97 11.45
C ASN A 209 -12.61 -1.54 10.91
N LEU A 210 -13.82 -0.95 10.86
CA LEU A 210 -13.99 0.46 10.50
C LEU A 210 -13.30 1.31 11.57
N VAL A 211 -12.20 1.93 11.17
CA VAL A 211 -11.47 2.96 11.91
C VAL A 211 -11.85 4.29 11.28
N VAL A 212 -12.04 5.32 12.10
CA VAL A 212 -12.34 6.69 11.65
C VAL A 212 -11.18 7.54 12.15
N GLU A 213 -10.13 7.61 11.35
CA GLU A 213 -8.87 8.28 11.69
C GLU A 213 -8.22 8.82 10.42
N ASN A 214 -7.59 9.99 10.50
CA ASN A 214 -6.79 10.52 9.39
C ASN A 214 -5.45 9.74 9.29
N ASP A 215 -5.50 8.54 8.72
CA ASP A 215 -4.39 7.58 8.60
C ASP A 215 -4.10 7.15 7.15
N GLY A 216 -4.82 7.75 6.19
CA GLY A 216 -4.74 7.48 4.76
C GLY A 216 -5.56 6.28 4.31
N GLU A 217 -6.23 5.53 5.19
CA GLU A 217 -7.06 4.37 4.86
C GLU A 217 -8.55 4.74 4.86
N PHE A 218 -9.23 4.52 3.74
CA PHE A 218 -10.63 4.88 3.58
C PHE A 218 -11.41 3.77 2.85
N TRP A 219 -12.73 3.79 2.99
CA TRP A 219 -13.61 2.90 2.24
C TRP A 219 -14.16 3.56 0.98
N PHE A 220 -14.38 2.73 -0.03
CA PHE A 220 -14.75 3.18 -1.37
C PHE A 220 -15.65 2.14 -2.05
N VAL A 221 -16.76 2.57 -2.66
CA VAL A 221 -17.70 1.64 -3.31
C VAL A 221 -17.10 1.07 -4.59
N PHE A 222 -17.17 -0.25 -4.75
CA PHE A 222 -16.59 -0.93 -5.91
C PHE A 222 -17.20 -0.47 -7.25
N SER A 223 -18.47 -0.08 -7.30
CA SER A 223 -19.10 0.40 -8.53
C SER A 223 -18.55 1.74 -9.02
N PHE A 224 -17.97 2.54 -8.14
CA PHE A 224 -17.29 3.78 -8.50
C PHE A 224 -15.80 3.57 -8.77
N PHE A 225 -15.32 2.33 -8.70
CA PHE A 225 -13.92 1.98 -8.86
C PHE A 225 -13.52 2.07 -10.34
N PHE A 226 -13.38 3.32 -10.79
CA PHE A 226 -12.88 3.72 -12.10
C PHE A 226 -11.48 4.34 -11.98
N LEU A 227 -10.66 3.82 -11.07
CA LEU A 227 -9.23 4.07 -11.15
C LEU A 227 -8.73 3.51 -12.49
N CYS A 228 -7.64 4.04 -13.03
CA CYS A 228 -7.25 3.66 -14.39
C CYS A 228 -6.68 2.24 -14.43
N GLU A 229 -5.97 1.83 -13.38
CA GLU A 229 -5.26 0.56 -13.35
C GLU A 229 -5.44 -0.16 -12.01
N LEU A 230 -5.71 -1.47 -12.09
CA LEU A 230 -5.62 -2.39 -10.97
C LEU A 230 -4.43 -3.32 -11.19
N HIS A 231 -3.57 -3.40 -10.18
CA HIS A 231 -2.46 -4.33 -10.13
C HIS A 231 -2.82 -5.46 -9.15
N LEU A 232 -3.00 -6.66 -9.69
CA LEU A 232 -3.18 -7.88 -8.91
C LEU A 232 -1.82 -8.55 -8.73
N PHE A 233 -1.34 -8.61 -7.49
CA PHE A 233 -0.06 -9.26 -7.17
C PHE A 233 -0.34 -10.66 -6.67
N ARG A 234 -0.02 -11.65 -7.50
CA ARG A 234 -0.10 -13.06 -7.11
C ARG A 234 1.21 -13.45 -6.46
N ILE A 235 1.16 -13.66 -5.15
CA ILE A 235 2.26 -14.30 -4.43
C ILE A 235 2.25 -15.77 -4.83
N THR A 236 3.21 -16.17 -5.66
CA THR A 236 3.45 -17.58 -5.99
C THR A 236 4.14 -18.24 -4.81
N LYS A 237 3.53 -19.28 -4.25
CA LYS A 237 4.16 -20.17 -3.25
C LYS A 237 5.02 -21.22 -3.92
#